data_AF-A0A1S8CQM8-F1
#
_entry.id   AF-A0A1S8CQM8-F1
#
_cell.length_a   1.000
_cell.length_b   1.000
_cell.length_c   1.000
_cell.angle_alpha   90.00
_cell.angle_beta   90.00
_cell.angle_gamma   90.00
#
_symmetry.space_group_name_H-M   'P 1'
#
loop_
_entity.id
_entity.type
_entity.pdbx_description
1 polymer ?
#
loop_
_entity_poly.entity_id
_entity_poly.type
_entity_poly.pdbx_seq_one_letter_code
_entity_poly.pdbx_strand_id
1 'polypeptide(L)'
;MDGQMPIKKYTLKNRLTTILWFIACIGFLLSLPIILGASGWLLFGLIILSLLLALLATGIARYFFKKPARYRFQWITWSLALLFLLSFVVAAPVYYLAGVTQMHPALVPQVTLTNGDKTIVFQGMQHVGIERFYKSVVYDLEDALSKGYVLYYEGVRPSTPEADTWLNRTVTGGTDLTTTYRLLGDVCGLQFQNDYFGLLAQDVRQHPQSHVVADVSTLELKNEYDRLMSTDVEFAQAMRQQEQEAVTSPPEVSHFITFLKKGSVRQRELAGIVCRGVMTMTLRHADEAQSDSQLDKVILDFRNGKLAEQLLAEPRDKIYITYGAKHLPGVFKLLHTADPRWHSVSIKWMRTVDEPENYMDKSPI
;
A
#
# COMPACT_ATOMS: atom_id res chain seq x y z
N MET A 1 -24.67 -21.82 -67.99
CA MET A 1 -23.74 -22.01 -66.87
C MET A 1 -23.88 -20.81 -65.96
N ASP A 2 -24.78 -20.87 -64.98
CA ASP A 2 -24.90 -19.83 -63.95
C ASP A 2 -24.76 -20.50 -62.58
N GLY A 3 -23.51 -20.63 -62.15
CA GLY A 3 -23.15 -21.10 -60.82
C GLY A 3 -23.19 -19.94 -59.83
N GLN A 4 -24.38 -19.57 -59.35
CA GLN A 4 -24.49 -18.70 -58.19
C GLN A 4 -23.98 -19.47 -56.95
N MET A 5 -22.76 -19.12 -56.50
CA MET A 5 -22.26 -19.56 -55.21
C MET A 5 -23.20 -19.07 -54.10
N PRO A 6 -23.72 -19.96 -53.23
CA PRO A 6 -24.59 -19.53 -52.15
C PRO A 6 -23.81 -18.70 -51.14
N ILE A 7 -24.11 -17.39 -51.08
CA ILE A 7 -23.63 -16.50 -50.03
C ILE A 7 -24.20 -17.01 -48.70
N LYS A 8 -23.37 -17.67 -47.89
CA LYS A 8 -23.74 -18.10 -46.54
C LYS A 8 -24.18 -16.87 -45.74
N LYS A 9 -25.48 -16.74 -45.49
CA LYS A 9 -26.02 -15.72 -44.58
C LYS A 9 -25.49 -16.02 -43.17
N TYR A 10 -24.53 -15.22 -42.71
CA TYR A 10 -24.06 -15.28 -41.33
C TYR A 10 -25.20 -14.86 -40.39
N THR A 11 -25.68 -15.79 -39.59
CA THR A 11 -26.70 -15.52 -38.58
C THR A 11 -26.13 -14.62 -37.47
N LEU A 12 -26.98 -13.83 -36.81
CA LEU A 12 -26.59 -13.00 -35.66
C LEU A 12 -25.83 -13.80 -34.59
N LYS A 13 -26.27 -15.05 -34.37
CA LYS A 13 -25.59 -16.01 -33.49
C LYS A 13 -24.13 -16.24 -33.88
N ASN A 14 -23.83 -16.41 -35.17
CA ASN A 14 -22.46 -16.65 -35.62
C ASN A 14 -21.59 -15.40 -35.40
N ARG A 15 -22.13 -14.20 -35.66
CA ARG A 15 -21.43 -12.93 -35.42
C ARG A 15 -21.08 -12.74 -33.94
N LEU A 16 -22.06 -12.92 -33.05
CA LEU A 16 -21.84 -12.83 -31.61
C LEU A 16 -20.82 -13.87 -31.11
N THR A 17 -20.91 -15.10 -31.61
CA THR A 17 -19.95 -16.17 -31.27
C THR A 17 -18.52 -15.78 -31.68
N THR A 18 -18.33 -15.26 -32.89
CA THR A 18 -17.02 -14.79 -33.36
C THR A 18 -16.47 -13.65 -32.51
N ILE A 19 -17.30 -12.68 -32.15
CA ILE A 19 -16.90 -11.56 -31.27
C ILE A 19 -16.44 -12.08 -29.90
N LEU A 20 -17.21 -12.99 -29.29
CA LEU A 20 -16.84 -13.57 -28.00
C LEU A 20 -15.50 -14.32 -28.06
N TRP A 21 -15.27 -15.11 -29.11
CA TRP A 21 -13.99 -15.79 -29.31
C TRP A 21 -12.83 -14.82 -29.51
N PHE A 22 -13.05 -13.73 -30.25
CA PHE A 22 -12.04 -12.69 -30.45
C PHE A 22 -11.67 -12.01 -29.12
N ILE A 23 -12.67 -11.60 -28.33
CA ILE A 23 -12.45 -11.00 -27.01
C ILE A 23 -11.74 -11.97 -26.06
N ALA A 24 -12.17 -13.24 -26.02
CA ALA A 24 -11.54 -14.25 -25.18
C ALA A 24 -10.08 -14.52 -25.60
N CYS A 25 -9.80 -14.53 -26.90
CA CYS A 25 -8.44 -14.66 -27.43
C CYS A 25 -7.57 -13.47 -27.02
N ILE A 26 -8.07 -12.23 -27.15
CA ILE A 26 -7.36 -11.04 -26.68
C ILE A 26 -7.10 -11.11 -25.18
N GLY A 27 -8.11 -11.45 -24.37
CA GLY A 27 -7.96 -11.61 -22.93
C GLY A 27 -6.89 -12.64 -22.56
N PHE A 28 -6.86 -13.78 -23.26
CA PHE A 28 -5.80 -14.78 -23.12
C PHE A 28 -4.41 -14.23 -23.46
N LEU A 29 -4.27 -13.57 -24.62
CA LEU A 29 -3.00 -13.01 -25.07
C LEU A 29 -2.46 -11.95 -24.10
N LEU A 30 -3.34 -11.11 -23.55
CA LEU A 30 -2.99 -10.15 -22.51
C LEU A 30 -2.61 -10.85 -21.19
N SER A 31 -3.17 -12.02 -20.90
CA SER A 31 -2.83 -12.77 -19.68
C SER A 31 -1.46 -13.47 -19.75
N LEU A 32 -0.96 -13.76 -20.97
CA LEU A 32 0.28 -14.52 -21.16
C LEU A 32 1.51 -13.88 -20.50
N PRO A 33 1.79 -12.57 -20.64
CA PRO A 33 2.92 -11.93 -19.94
C PRO A 33 2.88 -12.12 -18.43
N ILE A 34 1.70 -12.02 -17.81
CA ILE A 34 1.52 -12.18 -16.35
C ILE A 34 1.76 -13.65 -15.96
N ILE A 35 1.13 -14.59 -16.66
CA ILE A 35 1.23 -16.02 -16.35
C ILE A 35 2.67 -16.52 -16.53
N LEU A 36 3.29 -16.20 -17.67
CA LEU A 36 4.67 -16.60 -17.98
C LEU A 36 5.70 -15.87 -17.10
N GLY A 37 5.42 -14.61 -16.73
CA GLY A 37 6.22 -13.86 -15.77
C GLY A 37 6.17 -14.45 -14.37
N ALA A 38 5.03 -15.01 -13.96
CA ALA A 38 4.88 -15.69 -12.68
C ALA A 38 5.58 -17.06 -12.68
N SER A 39 5.30 -17.93 -13.65
CA SER A 39 5.99 -19.20 -13.87
C SER A 39 5.52 -19.88 -15.16
N GLY A 40 6.44 -20.44 -15.97
CA GLY A 40 6.06 -21.25 -17.13
C GLY A 40 5.21 -22.48 -16.75
N TRP A 41 5.41 -23.03 -15.55
CA TRP A 41 4.62 -24.14 -15.02
C TRP A 41 3.16 -23.77 -14.75
N LEU A 42 2.87 -22.48 -14.49
CA LEU A 42 1.51 -22.02 -14.29
C LEU A 42 0.69 -22.16 -15.57
N LEU A 43 1.26 -21.79 -16.73
CA LEU A 43 0.60 -21.98 -18.02
C LEU A 43 0.36 -23.47 -18.30
N PHE A 44 1.35 -24.33 -18.03
CA PHE A 44 1.21 -25.77 -18.19
C PHE A 44 0.10 -26.36 -17.30
N GLY A 45 0.05 -25.94 -16.03
CA GLY A 45 -1.00 -26.32 -15.10
C GLY A 45 -2.38 -25.87 -15.57
N LEU A 46 -2.51 -24.64 -16.09
CA LEU A 46 -3.77 -24.14 -16.66
C LEU A 46 -4.22 -24.92 -17.89
N ILE A 47 -3.29 -25.34 -18.75
CA ILE A 47 -3.60 -26.20 -19.90
C ILE A 47 -4.15 -27.54 -19.41
N ILE A 48 -3.48 -28.21 -18.47
CA ILE A 48 -3.96 -29.49 -17.91
C ILE A 48 -5.33 -29.33 -17.26
N LEU A 49 -5.50 -28.31 -16.42
CA LEU A 49 -6.77 -28.05 -15.73
C LEU A 49 -7.91 -27.81 -16.73
N SER A 50 -7.64 -27.06 -17.80
CA SER A 50 -8.62 -26.80 -18.86
C SER A 50 -9.00 -28.07 -19.63
N LEU A 51 -8.05 -28.96 -19.89
CA LEU A 51 -8.30 -30.25 -20.53
C LEU A 51 -9.17 -31.16 -19.64
N LEU A 52 -8.87 -31.25 -18.35
CA LEU A 52 -9.60 -32.07 -17.37
C LEU A 52 -11.03 -31.55 -17.14
N LEU A 53 -11.19 -30.24 -16.92
CA LEU A 53 -12.50 -29.63 -16.74
C LEU A 53 -13.37 -29.75 -17.99
N ALA A 54 -12.79 -29.57 -19.18
CA ALA A 54 -13.52 -29.80 -20.43
C ALA A 54 -13.92 -31.27 -20.61
N LEU A 55 -13.08 -32.21 -20.19
CA LEU A 55 -13.38 -33.65 -20.27
C LEU A 55 -14.57 -33.98 -19.37
N LEU A 56 -14.58 -33.46 -18.14
CA LEU A 56 -15.69 -33.60 -17.20
C LEU A 56 -16.99 -33.00 -17.77
N ALA A 57 -16.92 -31.75 -18.25
CA ALA A 57 -18.07 -31.03 -18.79
C ALA A 57 -18.67 -31.75 -20.01
N THR A 58 -17.83 -32.23 -20.93
CA THR A 58 -18.28 -33.00 -22.10
C THR A 58 -18.81 -34.38 -21.74
N GLY A 59 -18.25 -35.05 -20.72
CA GLY A 59 -18.77 -36.29 -20.17
C GLY A 59 -20.17 -36.14 -19.57
N ILE A 60 -20.37 -35.11 -18.74
CA ILE A 60 -21.68 -34.76 -18.15
C ILE A 60 -22.69 -34.42 -19.26
N ALA A 61 -22.29 -33.56 -20.21
CA ALA A 61 -23.17 -33.18 -21.31
C ALA A 61 -23.58 -34.39 -22.17
N ARG A 62 -22.68 -35.36 -22.35
CA ARG A 62 -22.98 -36.62 -23.05
C ARG A 62 -23.96 -37.48 -22.26
N TYR A 63 -23.77 -37.59 -20.95
CA TYR A 63 -24.65 -38.37 -20.07
C TYR A 63 -26.09 -37.84 -20.10
N PHE A 64 -26.28 -36.53 -19.97
CA PHE A 64 -27.62 -35.92 -19.91
C PHE A 64 -28.27 -35.67 -21.27
N PHE A 65 -27.52 -35.20 -22.27
CA PHE A 65 -28.10 -34.74 -23.54
C PHE A 65 -28.01 -35.75 -24.68
N LYS A 66 -27.36 -36.92 -24.48
CA LYS A 66 -27.25 -38.03 -25.45
C LYS A 66 -26.84 -37.59 -26.87
N LYS A 67 -26.03 -36.54 -27.03
CA LYS A 67 -25.60 -36.02 -28.34
C LYS A 67 -24.29 -36.70 -28.80
N PRO A 68 -24.26 -37.45 -29.92
CA PRO A 68 -23.14 -38.34 -30.23
C PRO A 68 -22.11 -37.81 -31.25
N ALA A 69 -22.42 -36.80 -32.06
CA ALA A 69 -21.71 -36.67 -33.35
C ALA A 69 -20.33 -35.98 -33.33
N ARG A 70 -19.96 -35.20 -32.30
CA ARG A 70 -18.72 -34.37 -32.33
C ARG A 70 -18.00 -34.24 -30.98
N TYR A 71 -17.92 -35.32 -30.22
CA TYR A 71 -17.32 -35.33 -28.88
C TYR A 71 -15.91 -34.71 -28.84
N ARG A 72 -15.01 -35.13 -29.75
CA ARG A 72 -13.63 -34.62 -29.80
C ARG A 72 -13.58 -33.12 -30.10
N PHE A 73 -14.36 -32.65 -31.07
CA PHE A 73 -14.39 -31.23 -31.44
C PHE A 73 -14.96 -30.38 -30.31
N GLN A 74 -16.03 -30.85 -29.66
CA GLN A 74 -16.61 -30.17 -28.50
C GLN A 74 -15.59 -30.08 -27.37
N TRP A 75 -14.94 -31.19 -27.02
CA TRP A 75 -13.92 -31.21 -25.97
C TRP A 75 -12.81 -30.19 -26.24
N ILE A 76 -12.23 -30.18 -27.45
CA ILE A 76 -11.20 -29.20 -27.84
C ILE A 76 -11.72 -27.77 -27.72
N THR A 77 -12.93 -27.48 -28.21
CA THR A 77 -13.50 -26.12 -28.11
C THR A 77 -13.75 -25.70 -26.67
N TRP A 78 -14.21 -26.60 -25.80
CA TRP A 78 -14.41 -26.33 -24.38
C TRP A 78 -13.07 -26.15 -23.66
N SER A 79 -12.05 -26.94 -23.99
CA SER A 79 -10.70 -26.78 -23.44
C SER A 79 -10.09 -25.44 -23.81
N LEU A 80 -10.22 -25.00 -25.05
CA LEU A 80 -9.74 -23.68 -25.48
C LEU A 80 -10.50 -22.54 -24.80
N ALA A 81 -11.84 -22.63 -24.72
CA ALA A 81 -12.65 -21.63 -24.04
C ALA A 81 -12.29 -21.53 -22.54
N LEU A 82 -12.12 -22.67 -21.86
CA LEU A 82 -11.70 -22.72 -20.47
C LEU A 82 -10.28 -22.22 -20.27
N LEU A 83 -9.34 -22.53 -21.16
CA LEU A 83 -7.98 -21.99 -21.08
C LEU A 83 -7.97 -20.47 -21.17
N PHE A 84 -8.75 -19.89 -22.11
CA PHE A 84 -8.86 -18.44 -22.24
C PHE A 84 -9.48 -17.81 -20.99
N LEU A 85 -10.58 -18.39 -20.50
CA LEU A 85 -11.26 -17.89 -19.31
C LEU A 85 -10.37 -17.98 -18.07
N LEU A 86 -9.77 -19.14 -17.79
CA LEU A 86 -8.94 -19.35 -16.61
C LEU A 86 -7.67 -18.48 -16.65
N SER A 87 -7.05 -18.32 -17.82
CA SER A 87 -5.90 -17.43 -17.96
C SER A 87 -6.27 -15.99 -17.63
N PHE A 88 -7.41 -15.51 -18.14
CA PHE A 88 -7.93 -14.19 -17.82
C PHE A 88 -8.24 -14.03 -16.33
N VAL A 89 -8.92 -15.01 -15.72
CA VAL A 89 -9.25 -15.00 -14.29
C VAL A 89 -8.00 -14.95 -13.42
N VAL A 90 -6.93 -15.66 -13.79
CA VAL A 90 -5.66 -15.66 -13.05
C VAL A 90 -4.92 -14.31 -13.18
N ALA A 91 -4.93 -13.69 -14.36
CA ALA A 91 -4.26 -12.41 -14.58
C ALA A 91 -5.06 -11.19 -14.10
N ALA A 92 -6.39 -11.29 -14.06
CA ALA A 92 -7.28 -10.18 -13.74
C ALA A 92 -7.00 -9.48 -12.40
N PRO A 93 -6.69 -10.17 -11.29
CA PRO A 93 -6.33 -9.51 -10.03
C PRO A 93 -5.10 -8.61 -10.16
N VAL A 94 -4.09 -9.01 -10.93
CA VAL A 94 -2.87 -8.21 -11.13
C VAL A 94 -3.19 -6.94 -11.90
N TYR A 95 -3.97 -7.05 -12.98
CA TYR A 95 -4.43 -5.88 -13.75
C TYR A 95 -5.32 -4.95 -12.94
N TYR A 96 -6.23 -5.51 -12.14
CA TYR A 96 -7.08 -4.75 -11.24
C TYR A 96 -6.24 -3.95 -10.24
N LEU A 97 -5.29 -4.60 -9.57
CA LEU A 97 -4.40 -3.97 -8.59
C LEU A 97 -3.53 -2.87 -9.23
N ALA A 98 -2.99 -3.12 -10.43
CA ALA A 98 -2.27 -2.10 -11.20
C ALA A 98 -3.18 -0.89 -11.53
N GLY A 99 -4.41 -1.16 -11.97
CA GLY A 99 -5.40 -0.14 -12.29
C GLY A 99 -5.81 0.70 -11.08
N VAL A 100 -5.99 0.06 -9.92
CA VAL A 100 -6.32 0.77 -8.67
C VAL A 100 -5.23 1.77 -8.30
N THR A 101 -3.94 1.38 -8.34
CA THR A 101 -2.82 2.30 -8.06
C THR A 101 -2.80 3.51 -8.99
N GLN A 102 -3.13 3.32 -10.28
CA GLN A 102 -3.08 4.42 -11.25
C GLN A 102 -4.29 5.35 -11.17
N MET A 103 -5.49 4.77 -11.11
CA MET A 103 -6.76 5.51 -11.19
C MET A 103 -7.17 6.10 -9.85
N HIS A 104 -6.76 5.46 -8.75
CA HIS A 104 -7.09 5.87 -7.39
C HIS A 104 -5.87 5.77 -6.49
N PRO A 105 -4.87 6.66 -6.69
CA PRO A 105 -3.61 6.59 -5.96
C PRO A 105 -3.79 6.81 -4.45
N ALA A 106 -2.89 6.24 -3.66
CA ALA A 106 -2.71 6.64 -2.27
C ALA A 106 -2.07 8.03 -2.24
N LEU A 107 -2.73 8.97 -1.55
CA LEU A 107 -2.33 10.36 -1.48
C LEU A 107 -2.09 10.75 -0.03
N VAL A 108 -1.11 11.61 0.20
CA VAL A 108 -0.92 12.29 1.49
C VAL A 108 -1.04 13.80 1.30
N PRO A 109 -1.62 14.52 2.28
CA PRO A 109 -1.77 15.96 2.19
C PRO A 109 -0.49 16.68 2.65
N GLN A 110 -0.20 17.80 2.00
CA GLN A 110 0.62 18.87 2.51
C GLN A 110 -0.32 20.06 2.75
N VAL A 111 -0.44 20.51 3.99
CA VAL A 111 -1.41 21.55 4.37
C VAL A 111 -0.69 22.71 5.02
N THR A 112 -0.93 23.92 4.52
CA THR A 112 -0.51 25.13 5.22
C THR A 112 -1.64 25.59 6.12
N LEU A 113 -1.36 25.67 7.42
CA LEU A 113 -2.24 26.14 8.47
C LEU A 113 -1.74 27.49 8.99
N THR A 114 -2.63 28.40 9.33
CA THR A 114 -2.28 29.66 9.99
C THR A 114 -3.39 30.16 10.90
N ASN A 115 -3.02 30.89 11.95
CA ASN A 115 -3.93 31.69 12.77
C ASN A 115 -3.72 33.22 12.60
N GLY A 116 -2.92 33.62 11.60
CA GLY A 116 -2.52 35.01 11.35
C GLY A 116 -1.18 35.39 12.00
N ASP A 117 -0.83 34.77 13.13
CA ASP A 117 0.42 35.07 13.86
C ASP A 117 1.50 34.00 13.59
N LYS A 118 1.08 32.75 13.38
CA LYS A 118 1.95 31.59 13.12
C LYS A 118 1.50 30.86 11.86
N THR A 119 2.45 30.26 11.16
CA THR A 119 2.25 29.43 9.97
C THR A 119 2.89 28.07 10.20
N ILE A 120 2.10 27.01 9.97
CA ILE A 120 2.54 25.61 10.06
C ILE A 120 2.31 24.97 8.70
N VAL A 121 3.37 24.48 8.07
CA VAL A 121 3.26 23.60 6.90
C VAL A 121 3.32 22.16 7.40
N PHE A 122 2.19 21.46 7.33
CA PHE A 122 2.09 20.05 7.69
C PHE A 122 2.29 19.18 6.46
N GLN A 123 3.45 18.53 6.37
CA GLN A 123 3.79 17.54 5.37
C GLN A 123 3.40 16.14 5.87
N GLY A 124 2.31 15.59 5.35
CA GLY A 124 1.91 14.22 5.60
C GLY A 124 2.94 13.24 5.04
N MET A 125 3.38 12.31 5.88
CA MET A 125 4.40 11.32 5.55
C MET A 125 3.83 9.90 5.48
N GLN A 126 4.49 9.06 4.69
CA GLN A 126 4.42 7.61 4.74
C GLN A 126 5.85 7.08 4.85
N HIS A 127 6.06 6.00 5.60
CA HIS A 127 7.40 5.42 5.79
C HIS A 127 7.97 4.75 4.53
N VAL A 128 7.10 4.28 3.63
CA VAL A 128 7.46 3.65 2.36
C VAL A 128 6.70 4.32 1.23
N GLY A 129 7.41 4.73 0.18
CA GLY A 129 6.82 5.51 -0.91
C GLY A 129 7.75 5.67 -2.11
N ILE A 130 7.26 6.29 -3.17
CA ILE A 130 8.03 6.51 -4.40
C ILE A 130 9.15 7.53 -4.21
N GLU A 131 10.24 7.36 -4.95
CA GLU A 131 11.43 8.20 -4.85
C GLU A 131 11.15 9.70 -5.05
N ARG A 132 10.37 10.08 -6.09
CA ARG A 132 10.00 11.49 -6.31
C ARG A 132 9.27 12.14 -5.15
N PHE A 133 8.51 11.37 -4.38
CA PHE A 133 7.83 11.89 -3.20
C PHE A 133 8.88 12.34 -2.17
N TYR A 134 9.85 11.50 -1.82
CA TYR A 134 10.89 11.88 -0.87
C TYR A 134 11.84 12.96 -1.39
N LYS A 135 12.17 12.95 -2.69
CA LYS A 135 12.93 14.05 -3.30
C LYS A 135 12.20 15.38 -3.18
N SER A 136 10.89 15.41 -3.45
CA SER A 136 10.08 16.61 -3.26
C SER A 136 10.04 17.03 -1.80
N VAL A 137 9.91 16.09 -0.86
CA VAL A 137 9.91 16.40 0.57
C VAL A 137 11.24 17.01 0.99
N VAL A 138 12.38 16.42 0.63
CA VAL A 138 13.70 16.96 0.98
C VAL A 138 13.90 18.35 0.37
N TYR A 139 13.52 18.54 -0.89
CA TYR A 139 13.57 19.86 -1.54
C TYR A 139 12.72 20.90 -0.81
N ASP A 140 11.47 20.55 -0.47
CA ASP A 140 10.57 21.45 0.26
C ASP A 140 11.12 21.78 1.67
N LEU A 141 11.83 20.84 2.32
CA LEU A 141 12.49 21.07 3.62
C LEU A 141 13.70 22.01 3.51
N GLU A 142 14.55 21.84 2.50
CA GLU A 142 15.68 22.73 2.23
C GLU A 142 15.20 24.15 1.90
N ASP A 143 14.17 24.27 1.07
CA ASP A 143 13.53 25.54 0.76
C ASP A 143 12.91 26.19 2.02
N ALA A 144 12.25 25.41 2.87
CA ALA A 144 11.69 25.88 4.14
C ALA A 144 12.79 26.41 5.09
N LEU A 145 13.90 25.68 5.24
CA LEU A 145 15.06 26.13 6.01
C LEU A 145 15.59 27.47 5.49
N SER A 146 15.72 27.61 4.16
CA SER A 146 16.18 28.86 3.54
C SER A 146 15.24 30.06 3.80
N LYS A 147 13.96 29.78 4.09
CA LYS A 147 12.92 30.77 4.41
C LYS A 147 12.75 31.01 5.91
N GLY A 148 13.62 30.43 6.74
CA GLY A 148 13.65 30.59 8.19
C GLY A 148 12.64 29.73 8.95
N TYR A 149 12.12 28.66 8.35
CA TYR A 149 11.28 27.70 9.08
C TYR A 149 12.13 26.86 10.05
N VAL A 150 11.55 26.51 11.20
CA VAL A 150 12.03 25.37 11.99
C VAL A 150 11.40 24.08 11.47
N LEU A 151 12.20 23.03 11.33
CA LEU A 151 11.74 21.71 10.89
C LEU A 151 11.39 20.83 12.09
N TYR A 152 10.21 20.25 12.06
CA TYR A 152 9.67 19.34 13.07
C TYR A 152 9.57 17.93 12.49
N TYR A 153 10.09 16.94 13.19
CA TYR A 153 10.15 15.54 12.73
C TYR A 153 9.40 14.60 13.66
N GLU A 154 8.66 13.66 13.07
CA GLU A 154 8.23 12.45 13.76
C GLU A 154 9.41 11.56 14.12
N GLY A 155 9.37 10.96 15.31
CA GLY A 155 10.43 10.09 15.77
C GLY A 155 10.31 9.78 17.25
N VAL A 156 9.60 8.70 17.58
CA VAL A 156 9.49 8.20 18.96
C VAL A 156 10.89 7.97 19.51
N ARG A 157 11.22 8.68 20.60
CA ARG A 157 12.56 8.66 21.18
C ARG A 157 12.74 7.48 22.13
N PRO A 158 13.81 6.67 21.98
CA PRO A 158 14.16 5.68 22.98
C PRO A 158 14.32 6.32 24.36
N SER A 159 13.95 5.59 25.42
CA SER A 159 14.04 6.12 26.79
C SER A 159 14.56 5.09 27.79
N THR A 160 13.89 3.95 27.96
CA THR A 160 14.34 2.88 28.85
C THR A 160 14.29 1.54 28.13
N PRO A 161 15.19 0.58 28.44
CA PRO A 161 15.18 -0.74 27.80
C PRO A 161 13.84 -1.47 27.93
N GLU A 162 13.15 -1.30 29.06
CA GLU A 162 11.82 -1.87 29.30
C GLU A 162 10.77 -1.26 28.36
N ALA A 163 10.73 0.07 28.26
CA ALA A 163 9.76 0.77 27.40
C ALA A 163 10.04 0.52 25.91
N ASP A 164 11.31 0.47 25.51
CA ASP A 164 11.71 0.17 24.14
C ASP A 164 11.32 -1.27 23.75
N THR A 165 11.54 -2.23 24.66
CA THR A 165 11.13 -3.63 24.46
C THR A 165 9.61 -3.77 24.42
N TRP A 166 8.89 -3.05 25.29
CA TRP A 166 7.43 -3.01 25.27
C TRP A 166 6.89 -2.46 23.95
N LEU A 167 7.44 -1.35 23.44
CA LEU A 167 7.00 -0.74 22.18
C LEU A 167 7.19 -1.75 21.04
N ASN A 168 8.39 -2.35 20.96
CA ASN A 168 8.69 -3.34 19.95
C ASN A 168 7.68 -4.50 20.00
N ARG A 169 7.43 -5.08 21.18
CA ARG A 169 6.48 -6.20 21.31
C ARG A 169 5.03 -5.82 20.98
N THR A 170 4.56 -4.69 21.51
CA THR A 170 3.13 -4.36 21.60
C THR A 170 2.64 -3.57 20.39
N VAL A 171 3.47 -2.65 19.90
CA VAL A 171 3.12 -1.77 18.77
C VAL A 171 3.68 -2.29 17.46
N THR A 172 4.88 -2.90 17.48
CA THR A 172 5.57 -3.35 16.25
C THR A 172 5.54 -4.87 16.05
N GLY A 173 4.86 -5.62 16.94
CA GLY A 173 4.75 -7.08 16.86
C GLY A 173 6.09 -7.82 17.03
N GLY A 174 7.03 -7.20 17.73
CA GLY A 174 8.39 -7.68 17.96
C GLY A 174 9.34 -7.46 16.77
N THR A 175 8.91 -6.77 15.73
CA THR A 175 9.72 -6.57 14.52
C THR A 175 10.49 -5.26 14.55
N ASP A 176 11.72 -5.27 14.03
CA ASP A 176 12.44 -4.04 13.73
C ASP A 176 11.75 -3.32 12.56
N LEU A 177 11.06 -2.22 12.87
CA LEU A 177 10.32 -1.43 11.89
C LEU A 177 11.21 -0.96 10.74
N THR A 178 12.47 -0.64 10.99
CA THR A 178 13.39 -0.16 9.95
C THR A 178 13.63 -1.25 8.92
N THR A 179 13.98 -2.46 9.37
CA THR A 179 14.16 -3.61 8.49
C THR A 179 12.86 -3.98 7.78
N THR A 180 11.72 -3.93 8.47
CA THR A 180 10.40 -4.23 7.89
C THR A 180 10.02 -3.23 6.79
N TYR A 181 10.21 -1.92 6.99
CA TYR A 181 9.90 -0.92 5.98
C TYR A 181 10.86 -0.95 4.79
N ARG A 182 12.15 -1.21 5.02
CA ARG A 182 13.11 -1.44 3.92
C ARG A 182 12.74 -2.67 3.10
N LEU A 183 12.38 -3.75 3.79
CA LEU A 183 11.92 -4.98 3.15
C LEU A 183 10.66 -4.75 2.30
N LEU A 184 9.69 -4.01 2.84
CA LEU A 184 8.49 -3.60 2.12
C LEU A 184 8.86 -2.75 0.90
N GLY A 185 9.72 -1.74 1.07
CA GLY A 185 10.24 -0.92 -0.02
C GLY A 185 10.82 -1.77 -1.15
N ASP A 186 11.72 -2.70 -0.85
CA ASP A 186 12.35 -3.59 -1.82
C ASP A 186 11.34 -4.42 -2.62
N VAL A 187 10.37 -5.04 -1.93
CA VAL A 187 9.35 -5.90 -2.58
C VAL A 187 8.45 -5.09 -3.48
N CYS A 188 8.08 -3.89 -3.05
CA CYS A 188 7.09 -3.05 -3.72
C CYS A 188 7.73 -2.14 -4.78
N GLY A 189 9.05 -2.14 -4.92
CA GLY A 189 9.78 -1.22 -5.78
C GLY A 189 9.66 0.23 -5.32
N LEU A 190 9.62 0.44 -4.01
CA LEU A 190 9.50 1.73 -3.35
C LEU A 190 10.75 2.01 -2.49
N GLN A 191 10.81 3.19 -1.89
CA GLN A 191 11.91 3.60 -1.04
C GLN A 191 11.47 3.81 0.41
N PHE A 192 12.43 3.67 1.32
CA PHE A 192 12.25 3.94 2.74
C PHE A 192 12.62 5.38 3.07
N GLN A 193 11.80 6.08 3.86
CA GLN A 193 11.94 7.51 4.10
C GLN A 193 13.33 7.90 4.64
N ASN A 194 13.91 7.13 5.58
CA ASN A 194 15.11 7.57 6.30
C ASN A 194 16.34 7.60 5.39
N ASP A 195 16.32 6.87 4.27
CA ASP A 195 17.40 6.89 3.29
C ASP A 195 17.52 8.27 2.60
N TYR A 196 16.46 9.09 2.62
CA TYR A 196 16.45 10.46 2.08
C TYR A 196 16.70 11.53 3.14
N PHE A 197 16.20 11.36 4.36
CA PHE A 197 16.40 12.34 5.44
C PHE A 197 17.88 12.44 5.86
N GLY A 198 18.70 11.43 5.56
CA GLY A 198 20.16 11.50 5.71
C GLY A 198 20.81 12.64 4.93
N LEU A 199 20.18 13.15 3.87
CA LEU A 199 20.67 14.31 3.12
C LEU A 199 20.69 15.60 3.96
N LEU A 200 19.79 15.71 4.94
CA LEU A 200 19.74 16.85 5.87
C LEU A 200 20.72 16.71 7.04
N ALA A 201 21.43 15.58 7.18
CA ALA A 201 22.25 15.30 8.36
C ALA A 201 23.39 16.32 8.55
N GLN A 202 23.89 16.92 7.46
CA GLN A 202 24.88 17.98 7.57
C GLN A 202 24.27 19.26 8.16
N ASP A 203 23.10 19.67 7.70
CA ASP A 203 22.41 20.85 8.21
C ASP A 203 22.02 20.65 9.69
N VAL A 204 21.54 19.47 10.06
CA VAL A 204 21.26 19.11 11.46
C VAL A 204 22.47 19.32 12.38
N ARG A 205 23.69 19.02 11.89
CA ARG A 205 24.92 19.24 12.67
C ARG A 205 25.33 20.71 12.74
N GLN A 206 25.05 21.49 11.70
CA GLN A 206 25.45 22.90 11.59
C GLN A 206 24.45 23.83 12.27
N HIS A 207 23.16 23.51 12.20
CA HIS A 207 22.04 24.32 12.67
C HIS A 207 21.07 23.50 13.53
N PRO A 208 21.52 22.83 14.61
CA PRO A 208 20.68 21.91 15.40
C PRO A 208 19.41 22.57 15.94
N GLN A 209 19.44 23.87 16.22
CA GLN A 209 18.26 24.62 16.66
C GLN A 209 17.13 24.67 15.62
N SER A 210 17.44 24.50 14.33
CA SER A 210 16.47 24.49 13.23
C SER A 210 15.77 23.14 13.05
N HIS A 211 16.17 22.12 13.83
CA HIS A 211 15.63 20.76 13.74
C HIS A 211 15.12 20.28 15.10
N VAL A 212 13.84 19.94 15.17
CA VAL A 212 13.17 19.51 16.39
C VAL A 212 12.56 18.13 16.16
N VAL A 213 12.94 17.14 16.96
CA VAL A 213 12.19 15.87 17.02
C VAL A 213 10.96 16.11 17.86
N ALA A 214 9.80 16.23 17.21
CA ALA A 214 8.56 16.70 17.79
C ALA A 214 7.61 15.55 18.12
N ASP A 215 8.09 14.63 18.94
CA ASP A 215 7.37 13.41 19.30
C ASP A 215 7.55 13.08 20.77
N VAL A 216 6.92 11.99 21.20
CA VAL A 216 7.01 11.41 22.54
C VAL A 216 8.16 10.42 22.66
N SER A 217 8.51 10.07 23.88
CA SER A 217 9.41 8.96 24.18
C SER A 217 8.66 7.62 24.29
N THR A 218 9.40 6.51 24.18
CA THR A 218 8.88 5.16 24.43
C THR A 218 8.29 5.01 25.83
N LEU A 219 8.90 5.66 26.83
CA LEU A 219 8.41 5.67 28.21
C LEU A 219 7.07 6.40 28.35
N GLU A 220 6.91 7.55 27.69
CA GLU A 220 5.64 8.29 27.69
C GLU A 220 4.51 7.46 27.04
N LEU A 221 4.79 6.77 25.93
CA LEU A 221 3.83 5.87 25.31
C LEU A 221 3.45 4.71 26.22
N LYS A 222 4.43 4.09 26.89
CA LYS A 222 4.17 3.00 27.83
C LYS A 222 3.30 3.47 29.00
N ASN A 223 3.61 4.64 29.56
CA ASN A 223 2.85 5.20 30.68
C ASN A 223 1.41 5.50 30.28
N GLU A 224 1.18 6.03 29.07
CA GLU A 224 -0.17 6.27 28.57
C GLU A 224 -0.92 4.95 28.31
N TYR A 225 -0.24 3.95 27.75
CA TYR A 225 -0.79 2.62 27.58
C TYR A 225 -1.20 2.01 28.93
N ASP A 226 -0.34 2.04 29.94
CA ASP A 226 -0.62 1.50 31.28
C ASP A 226 -1.76 2.27 31.98
N ARG A 227 -1.83 3.59 31.78
CA ARG A 227 -2.95 4.41 32.22
C ARG A 227 -4.24 3.97 31.56
N LEU A 228 -4.28 3.75 30.25
CA LEU A 228 -5.49 3.28 29.55
C LEU A 228 -5.86 1.85 29.94
N MET A 229 -4.88 0.95 30.10
CA MET A 229 -5.12 -0.41 30.60
C MET A 229 -5.81 -0.44 31.98
N SER A 230 -5.58 0.58 32.81
CA SER A 230 -6.18 0.68 34.15
C SER A 230 -7.45 1.53 34.21
N THR A 231 -7.61 2.51 33.32
CA THR A 231 -8.72 3.48 33.38
C THR A 231 -9.80 3.27 32.32
N ASP A 232 -9.49 2.56 31.23
CA ASP A 232 -10.39 2.32 30.11
C ASP A 232 -10.62 0.81 29.92
N VAL A 233 -11.81 0.36 30.31
CA VAL A 233 -12.19 -1.06 30.28
C VAL A 233 -12.23 -1.60 28.85
N GLU A 234 -12.69 -0.80 27.89
CA GLU A 234 -12.81 -1.20 26.48
C GLU A 234 -11.41 -1.36 25.87
N PHE A 235 -10.53 -0.40 26.10
CA PHE A 235 -9.13 -0.48 25.69
C PHE A 235 -8.45 -1.73 26.26
N ALA A 236 -8.61 -1.96 27.57
CA ALA A 236 -8.00 -3.10 28.24
C ALA A 236 -8.54 -4.45 27.75
N GLN A 237 -9.81 -4.53 27.32
CA GLN A 237 -10.36 -5.74 26.71
C GLN A 237 -9.78 -5.97 25.31
N ALA A 238 -9.74 -4.93 24.47
CA ALA A 238 -9.21 -5.03 23.12
C ALA A 238 -7.73 -5.44 23.11
N MET A 239 -6.88 -4.85 23.97
CA MET A 239 -5.46 -5.21 24.03
C MET A 239 -5.23 -6.65 24.51
N ARG A 240 -6.05 -7.15 25.44
CA ARG A 240 -5.99 -8.56 25.88
C ARG A 240 -6.41 -9.53 24.80
N GLN A 241 -7.42 -9.18 24.00
CA GLN A 241 -7.83 -9.99 22.84
C GLN A 241 -6.73 -10.03 21.78
N GLN A 242 -6.14 -8.87 21.45
CA GLN A 242 -5.06 -8.78 20.49
C GLN A 242 -3.82 -9.60 20.91
N GLU A 243 -3.46 -9.59 22.20
CA GLU A 243 -2.36 -10.41 22.71
C GLU A 243 -2.64 -11.92 22.59
N GLN A 244 -3.90 -12.35 22.80
CA GLN A 244 -4.31 -13.75 22.61
C GLN A 244 -4.27 -14.18 21.14
N GLU A 245 -4.73 -13.32 20.22
CA GLU A 245 -4.72 -13.58 18.78
C GLU A 245 -3.29 -13.64 18.21
N ALA A 246 -2.40 -12.76 18.67
CA ALA A 246 -1.00 -12.72 18.25
C ALA A 246 -0.21 -14.00 18.60
N VAL A 247 -0.59 -14.70 19.68
CA VAL A 247 0.04 -15.97 20.08
C VAL A 247 -0.37 -17.14 19.17
N THR A 248 -1.51 -17.04 18.49
CA THR A 248 -2.07 -18.16 17.70
C THR A 248 -1.75 -18.11 16.21
N SER A 249 -1.21 -16.98 15.71
CA SER A 249 -0.97 -16.77 14.28
C SER A 249 0.52 -16.77 13.94
N PRO A 250 1.05 -17.77 13.20
CA PRO A 250 2.43 -17.74 12.73
C PRO A 250 2.62 -16.65 11.65
N PRO A 251 3.83 -16.04 11.53
CA PRO A 251 4.07 -14.96 10.59
C PRO A 251 4.28 -15.48 9.15
N GLU A 252 3.20 -15.93 8.51
CA GLU A 252 3.18 -16.43 7.12
C GLU A 252 3.71 -15.41 6.09
N VAL A 253 3.54 -14.12 6.38
CA VAL A 253 3.95 -13.00 5.52
C VAL A 253 5.47 -12.97 5.29
N SER A 254 6.27 -13.34 6.30
CA SER A 254 7.74 -13.33 6.20
C SER A 254 8.29 -14.36 5.21
N HIS A 255 7.68 -15.55 5.14
CA HIS A 255 8.03 -16.59 4.20
C HIS A 255 7.64 -16.24 2.77
N PHE A 256 6.46 -15.64 2.59
CA PHE A 256 6.01 -15.15 1.29
C PHE A 256 6.93 -14.05 0.75
N ILE A 257 7.30 -13.08 1.57
CA ILE A 257 8.23 -12.01 1.20
C ILE A 257 9.62 -12.57 0.85
N THR A 258 10.13 -13.52 1.63
CA THR A 258 11.43 -14.16 1.37
C THR A 258 11.43 -14.96 0.07
N PHE A 259 10.32 -15.63 -0.24
CA PHE A 259 10.11 -16.31 -1.53
C PHE A 259 10.14 -15.32 -2.70
N LEU A 260 9.45 -14.18 -2.58
CA LEU A 260 9.42 -13.14 -3.61
C LEU A 260 10.80 -12.52 -3.88
N LYS A 261 11.64 -12.36 -2.84
CA LYS A 261 13.02 -11.84 -3.00
C LYS A 261 13.94 -12.75 -3.83
N LYS A 262 13.71 -14.07 -3.83
CA LYS A 262 14.51 -15.04 -4.61
C LYS A 262 13.97 -15.25 -6.03
N GLY A 263 12.90 -14.57 -6.41
CA GLY A 263 12.30 -14.68 -7.72
C GLY A 263 13.14 -14.05 -8.84
N SER A 264 12.86 -14.47 -10.07
CA SER A 264 13.38 -13.82 -11.29
C SER A 264 12.96 -12.34 -11.36
N VAL A 265 13.61 -11.54 -12.22
CA VAL A 265 13.26 -10.12 -12.43
C VAL A 265 11.76 -9.93 -12.67
N ARG A 266 11.17 -10.72 -13.58
CA ARG A 266 9.72 -10.66 -13.88
C ARG A 266 8.83 -11.01 -12.68
N GLN A 267 9.24 -11.98 -11.87
CA GLN A 267 8.48 -12.32 -10.65
C GLN A 267 8.51 -11.16 -9.65
N ARG A 268 9.67 -10.50 -9.50
CA ARG A 268 9.82 -9.31 -8.65
C ARG A 268 9.00 -8.13 -9.18
N GLU A 269 8.96 -7.90 -10.49
CA GLU A 269 8.12 -6.87 -11.11
C GLU A 269 6.63 -7.09 -10.82
N LEU A 270 6.14 -8.33 -11.01
CA LEU A 270 4.75 -8.70 -10.72
C LEU A 270 4.42 -8.58 -9.24
N ALA A 271 5.34 -9.02 -8.36
CA ALA A 271 5.22 -8.86 -6.93
C ALA A 271 5.12 -7.39 -6.52
N GLY A 272 5.91 -6.52 -7.16
CA GLY A 272 5.84 -5.09 -6.96
C GLY A 272 4.48 -4.50 -7.34
N ILE A 273 3.92 -4.89 -8.49
CA ILE A 273 2.58 -4.46 -8.91
C ILE A 273 1.53 -4.87 -7.88
N VAL A 274 1.52 -6.15 -7.49
CA VAL A 274 0.57 -6.67 -6.50
C VAL A 274 0.74 -5.96 -5.17
N CYS A 275 1.97 -5.80 -4.68
CA CYS A 275 2.23 -5.11 -3.42
C CYS A 275 1.69 -3.67 -3.46
N ARG A 276 2.04 -2.89 -4.49
CA ARG A 276 1.61 -1.50 -4.59
C ARG A 276 0.09 -1.37 -4.68
N GLY A 277 -0.57 -2.26 -5.40
CA GLY A 277 -2.04 -2.31 -5.44
C GLY A 277 -2.65 -2.60 -4.07
N VAL A 278 -2.14 -3.61 -3.36
CA VAL A 278 -2.59 -3.95 -2.00
C VAL A 278 -2.33 -2.78 -1.05
N MET A 279 -1.12 -2.20 -1.04
CA MET A 279 -0.79 -1.02 -0.25
C MET A 279 -1.73 0.14 -0.57
N THR A 280 -1.99 0.42 -1.85
CA THR A 280 -2.91 1.48 -2.27
C THR A 280 -4.30 1.25 -1.69
N MET A 281 -4.83 0.03 -1.82
CA MET A 281 -6.13 -0.32 -1.27
C MET A 281 -6.16 -0.17 0.25
N THR A 282 -5.17 -0.70 0.96
CA THR A 282 -5.10 -0.64 2.42
C THR A 282 -4.99 0.80 2.92
N LEU A 283 -4.14 1.62 2.30
CA LEU A 283 -3.97 3.03 2.68
C LEU A 283 -5.26 3.82 2.44
N ARG A 284 -5.93 3.60 1.30
CA ARG A 284 -7.21 4.25 1.01
C ARG A 284 -8.32 3.83 1.98
N HIS A 285 -8.45 2.53 2.27
CA HIS A 285 -9.40 2.07 3.26
C HIS A 285 -9.09 2.63 4.65
N ALA A 286 -7.81 2.79 5.00
CA ALA A 286 -7.39 3.37 6.26
C ALA A 286 -7.63 4.88 6.36
N ASP A 287 -7.75 5.59 5.23
CA ASP A 287 -8.16 7.00 5.18
C ASP A 287 -9.69 7.15 5.18
N GLU A 288 -10.41 6.22 4.54
CA GLU A 288 -11.88 6.21 4.45
C GLU A 288 -12.56 5.66 5.72
N ALA A 289 -11.95 4.67 6.39
CA ALA A 289 -12.42 4.13 7.65
C ALA A 289 -11.80 4.89 8.82
N GLN A 290 -12.64 5.40 9.74
CA GLN A 290 -12.16 5.63 11.09
C GLN A 290 -11.68 4.28 11.64
N SER A 291 -10.39 4.19 11.90
CA SER A 291 -9.80 3.01 12.52
C SER A 291 -10.39 2.89 13.92
N ASP A 292 -11.20 1.85 14.15
CA ASP A 292 -11.71 1.49 15.49
C ASP A 292 -10.63 0.83 16.36
N SER A 293 -9.36 0.92 15.95
CA SER A 293 -8.24 0.39 16.71
C SER A 293 -8.14 1.15 18.04
N GLN A 294 -8.41 0.45 19.13
CA GLN A 294 -8.25 1.02 20.47
C GLN A 294 -6.80 1.49 20.71
N LEU A 295 -5.81 0.88 20.03
CA LEU A 295 -4.40 1.29 20.11
C LEU A 295 -4.18 2.72 19.59
N ASP A 296 -5.04 3.24 18.71
CA ASP A 296 -4.93 4.61 18.18
C ASP A 296 -5.05 5.66 19.30
N LYS A 297 -5.71 5.35 20.42
CA LYS A 297 -5.70 6.21 21.62
C LYS A 297 -4.28 6.52 22.11
N VAL A 298 -3.34 5.58 21.94
CA VAL A 298 -1.94 5.71 22.34
C VAL A 298 -1.08 6.21 21.17
N ILE A 299 -1.14 5.55 20.02
CA ILE A 299 -0.20 5.79 18.91
C ILE A 299 -0.60 6.98 18.02
N LEU A 300 -1.84 7.44 18.12
CA LEU A 300 -2.39 8.56 17.35
C LEU A 300 -2.81 9.71 18.26
N ASP A 301 -3.82 9.51 19.12
CA ASP A 301 -4.45 10.60 19.88
C ASP A 301 -3.54 11.23 20.93
N PHE A 302 -2.89 10.40 21.76
CA PHE A 302 -1.93 10.89 22.74
C PHE A 302 -0.77 11.64 22.07
N ARG A 303 -0.25 11.11 20.95
CA ARG A 303 0.81 11.75 20.17
C ARG A 303 0.35 13.05 19.50
N ASN A 304 -0.89 13.11 19.00
CA ASN A 304 -1.51 14.34 18.49
C ASN A 304 -1.55 15.43 19.57
N GLY A 305 -1.95 15.06 20.80
CA GLY A 305 -1.94 15.96 21.96
C GLY A 305 -0.56 16.56 22.20
N LYS A 306 0.45 15.70 22.33
CA LYS A 306 1.83 16.10 22.60
C LYS A 306 2.43 16.95 21.49
N LEU A 307 2.15 16.61 20.24
CA LEU A 307 2.59 17.39 19.11
C LEU A 307 1.92 18.77 19.08
N ALA A 308 0.60 18.86 19.29
CA ALA A 308 -0.11 20.13 19.32
C ALA A 308 0.40 21.05 20.46
N GLU A 309 0.64 20.49 21.66
CA GLU A 309 1.27 21.21 22.78
C GLU A 309 2.61 21.84 22.36
N GLN A 310 3.48 21.06 21.70
CA GLN A 310 4.78 21.55 21.24
C GLN A 310 4.67 22.63 20.14
N LEU A 311 3.73 22.49 19.21
CA LEU A 311 3.50 23.46 18.13
C LEU A 311 2.97 24.80 18.67
N LEU A 312 2.11 24.76 19.68
CA LEU A 312 1.57 25.95 20.36
C LEU A 312 2.63 26.64 21.22
N ALA A 313 3.48 25.87 21.90
CA ALA A 313 4.54 26.39 22.75
C ALA A 313 5.78 26.91 21.98
N GLU A 314 5.92 26.54 20.71
CA GLU A 314 7.03 26.97 19.86
C GLU A 314 7.05 28.50 19.73
N PRO A 315 8.13 29.21 20.10
CA PRO A 315 8.20 30.67 19.96
C PRO A 315 8.28 31.17 18.51
N ARG A 316 8.78 30.37 17.57
CA ARG A 316 8.95 30.76 16.16
C ARG A 316 7.62 30.76 15.41
N ASP A 317 7.44 31.72 14.52
CA ASP A 317 6.21 31.91 13.74
C ASP A 317 6.09 30.98 12.53
N LYS A 318 7.20 30.34 12.09
CA LYS A 318 7.23 29.47 10.91
C LYS A 318 7.71 28.06 11.25
N ILE A 319 6.82 27.09 11.13
CA ILE A 319 7.10 25.68 11.43
C ILE A 319 6.79 24.84 10.20
N TYR A 320 7.69 23.94 9.83
CA TYR A 320 7.46 22.94 8.80
C TYR A 320 7.57 21.57 9.45
N ILE A 321 6.50 20.80 9.46
CA ILE A 321 6.44 19.50 10.13
C ILE A 321 6.33 18.37 9.12
N THR A 322 7.19 17.36 9.25
CA THR A 322 7.06 16.05 8.59
C THR A 322 6.59 15.02 9.59
N TYR A 323 5.35 14.56 9.44
CA TYR A 323 4.70 13.62 10.36
C TYR A 323 3.72 12.73 9.61
N GLY A 324 3.43 11.54 10.15
CA GLY A 324 2.48 10.60 9.57
C GLY A 324 1.14 11.27 9.24
N ALA A 325 0.66 11.08 8.01
CA ALA A 325 -0.50 11.81 7.48
C ALA A 325 -1.76 11.71 8.36
N LYS A 326 -1.95 10.58 9.05
CA LYS A 326 -3.09 10.34 9.96
C LYS A 326 -3.16 11.29 11.16
N HIS A 327 -2.04 11.91 11.54
CA HIS A 327 -2.02 12.83 12.68
C HIS A 327 -2.66 14.19 12.36
N LEU A 328 -2.70 14.59 11.09
CA LEU A 328 -3.16 15.93 10.68
C LEU A 328 -4.56 16.30 11.19
N PRO A 329 -5.61 15.48 11.04
CA PRO A 329 -6.96 15.86 11.48
C PRO A 329 -7.04 16.10 12.99
N GLY A 330 -6.39 15.23 13.78
CA GLY A 330 -6.36 15.34 15.24
C GLY A 330 -5.57 16.56 15.71
N VAL A 331 -4.38 16.78 15.14
CA VAL A 331 -3.55 17.96 15.43
C VAL A 331 -4.28 19.25 15.05
N PHE A 332 -4.87 19.31 13.85
CA PHE A 332 -5.61 20.50 13.42
C PHE A 332 -6.80 20.81 14.35
N LYS A 333 -7.55 19.78 14.77
CA LYS A 333 -8.64 19.94 15.74
C LYS A 333 -8.15 20.54 17.06
N LEU A 334 -7.02 20.06 17.58
CA LEU A 334 -6.43 20.55 18.82
C LEU A 334 -5.93 22.00 18.69
N LEU A 335 -5.25 22.32 17.58
CA LEU A 335 -4.83 23.70 17.28
C LEU A 335 -6.04 24.64 17.20
N HIS A 336 -7.08 24.27 16.46
CA HIS A 336 -8.30 25.07 16.30
C HIS A 336 -9.08 25.22 17.62
N THR A 337 -9.04 24.22 18.50
CA THR A 337 -9.64 24.31 19.84
C THR A 337 -8.90 25.32 20.71
N ALA A 338 -7.56 25.38 20.60
CA ALA A 338 -6.75 26.33 21.35
C ALA A 338 -6.86 27.77 20.83
N ASP A 339 -6.96 27.95 19.50
CA ASP A 339 -7.21 29.25 18.86
C ASP A 339 -8.10 29.04 17.61
N PRO A 340 -9.38 29.47 17.65
CA PRO A 340 -10.32 29.30 16.53
C PRO A 340 -9.89 30.02 15.24
N ARG A 341 -8.88 30.90 15.28
CA ARG A 341 -8.33 31.52 14.07
C ARG A 341 -7.53 30.54 13.22
N TRP A 342 -7.09 29.38 13.75
CA TRP A 342 -6.40 28.38 12.93
C TRP A 342 -7.29 27.88 11.78
N HIS A 343 -6.83 28.07 10.55
CA HIS A 343 -7.49 27.58 9.35
C HIS A 343 -6.47 27.11 8.31
N SER A 344 -6.91 26.27 7.39
CA SER A 344 -6.11 25.89 6.22
C SER A 344 -6.18 26.99 5.16
N VAL A 345 -5.02 27.39 4.64
CA VAL A 345 -4.90 28.35 3.52
C VAL A 345 -4.49 27.67 2.22
N SER A 346 -3.89 26.48 2.29
CA SER A 346 -3.57 25.67 1.12
C SER A 346 -3.55 24.19 1.46
N ILE A 347 -3.95 23.37 0.48
CA ILE A 347 -3.87 21.90 0.53
C ILE A 347 -3.30 21.43 -0.81
N LYS A 348 -2.20 20.69 -0.75
CA LYS A 348 -1.58 20.00 -1.88
C LYS A 348 -1.63 18.50 -1.59
N TRP A 349 -2.03 17.69 -2.57
CA TRP A 349 -2.04 16.23 -2.44
C TRP A 349 -0.87 15.63 -3.20
N MET A 350 -0.16 14.69 -2.57
CA MET A 350 1.00 14.06 -3.17
C MET A 350 0.84 12.56 -3.21
N ARG A 351 1.17 11.97 -4.37
CA ARG A 351 1.14 10.54 -4.58
C ARG A 351 2.35 9.90 -3.90
N THR A 352 2.10 8.92 -3.04
CA THR A 352 3.15 8.17 -2.34
C THR A 352 3.41 6.80 -2.94
N VAL A 353 2.42 6.21 -3.62
CA VAL A 353 2.55 4.89 -4.25
C VAL A 353 2.32 5.03 -5.76
N ASP A 354 3.29 4.57 -6.54
CA ASP A 354 3.25 4.53 -8.01
C ASP A 354 4.29 3.53 -8.55
N GLU A 355 4.31 3.33 -9.86
CA GLU A 355 5.40 2.64 -10.56
C GLU A 355 6.75 3.31 -10.28
N PRO A 356 7.81 2.52 -10.02
CA PRO A 356 9.16 3.06 -9.85
C PRO A 356 9.67 3.74 -11.12
N GLU A 357 10.43 4.82 -10.95
CA GLU A 357 11.01 5.59 -12.07
C GLU A 357 12.10 4.81 -12.81
N ASN A 358 12.80 3.92 -12.10
CA ASN A 358 13.85 3.08 -12.65
C ASN A 358 13.63 1.63 -12.18
N TYR A 359 13.48 0.70 -13.12
CA TYR A 359 13.55 -0.75 -12.88
C TYR A 359 14.99 -1.27 -12.84
N MET A 360 15.99 -0.39 -13.06
CA MET A 360 17.38 -0.79 -13.14
C MET A 360 17.86 -1.34 -11.80
N ASP A 361 18.38 -2.56 -11.90
CA ASP A 361 18.97 -3.39 -10.85
C ASP A 361 19.60 -2.56 -9.73
N LYS A 362 19.07 -2.67 -8.50
CA LYS A 362 19.88 -2.45 -7.29
C LYS A 362 20.90 -3.61 -7.19
N SER A 363 21.72 -3.79 -8.23
CA SER A 363 22.95 -4.55 -8.13
C SER A 363 23.88 -3.69 -7.26
N PRO A 364 24.44 -4.22 -6.16
CA PRO A 364 25.39 -3.46 -5.37
C PRO A 364 26.59 -3.11 -6.27
N ILE A 365 26.87 -1.81 -6.39
CA ILE A 365 28.20 -1.34 -6.80
C ILE A 365 29.10 -1.48 -5.58
#